data_AF-A0AAU8MUW5-F1
#
_entry.id   AF-A0AAU8MUW5-F1
#
_cell.length_a   1.000
_cell.length_b   1.000
_cell.length_c   1.000
_cell.angle_alpha   90.00
_cell.angle_beta   90.00
_cell.angle_gamma   90.00
#
_symmetry.space_group_name_H-M   'P 1'
#
loop_
_entity.id
_entity.type
_entity.pdbx_description
1 polymer ?
#
loop_
_entity_poly.entity_id
_entity_poly.type
_entity_poly.pdbx_seq_one_letter_code
_entity_poly.pdbx_strand_id
1 'polypeptide(L)'
;MNAAISEPSADAVWQERFAGVDRLYGRGTVARLRRCRVAVVGMGGVGSWAVEALARTGVGHLTLIDADDLCVSNTNRQLPALEGQYGRAKVEAMAERCRAISPAMEVEAVQSFLTPANLDELLDRGFDLVLDACDSFRSKVELIAWCRRRKLPVIAVGSAGGRTDPTLVRVRDLSRTEHDAMLALIRKKLRGEFNFPKNPDRYFGVSAIYSLENVKYPQPDGTVCGLRPKLDGDAALKLDCGAGLGAATHITGVFAFAAVGRALELLLKKQA
;
A
#
# COMPACT_ATOMS: atom_id res chain seq x y z
N MET A 1 -11.70 -28.05 44.61
CA MET A 1 -10.47 -27.29 44.33
C MET A 1 -10.55 -26.83 42.89
N ASN A 2 -11.00 -25.59 42.65
CA ASN A 2 -10.99 -25.02 41.31
C ASN A 2 -9.55 -24.63 40.99
N ALA A 3 -8.92 -25.35 40.07
CA ALA A 3 -7.64 -24.94 39.51
C ALA A 3 -7.86 -23.57 38.82
N ALA A 4 -7.30 -22.52 39.40
CA ALA A 4 -7.26 -21.22 38.77
C ALA A 4 -6.49 -21.37 37.45
N ILE A 5 -7.20 -21.24 36.32
CA ILE A 5 -6.56 -21.16 35.01
C ILE A 5 -5.78 -19.84 35.03
N SER A 6 -4.45 -19.91 35.14
CA SER A 6 -3.59 -18.74 35.06
C SER A 6 -3.78 -18.07 33.71
N GLU A 7 -3.99 -16.75 33.68
CA GLU A 7 -4.09 -16.02 32.43
C GLU A 7 -2.85 -16.29 31.55
N PRO A 8 -3.04 -16.58 30.26
CA PRO A 8 -1.91 -16.84 29.36
C PRO A 8 -1.04 -15.58 29.25
N SER A 9 0.29 -15.78 29.22
CA SER A 9 1.24 -14.67 29.02
C SER A 9 0.96 -13.93 27.71
N ALA A 10 1.33 -12.65 27.63
CA ALA A 10 1.17 -11.84 26.42
C ALA A 10 1.83 -12.50 25.19
N ASP A 11 2.98 -13.17 25.37
CA ASP A 11 3.65 -13.90 24.30
C ASP A 11 2.90 -15.16 23.88
N ALA A 12 2.28 -15.89 24.81
CA ALA A 12 1.44 -17.05 24.48
C ALA A 12 0.20 -16.64 23.68
N VAL A 13 -0.48 -15.57 24.10
CA VAL A 13 -1.63 -14.99 23.38
C VAL A 13 -1.22 -14.54 21.98
N TRP A 14 -0.07 -13.89 21.85
CA TRP A 14 0.45 -13.44 20.56
C TRP A 14 0.76 -14.62 19.62
N GLN A 15 1.39 -15.68 20.14
CA GLN A 15 1.63 -16.89 19.36
C GLN A 15 0.33 -17.53 18.87
N GLU A 16 -0.71 -17.58 19.71
CA GLU A 16 -2.01 -18.11 19.34
C GLU A 16 -2.69 -17.29 18.23
N ARG A 17 -2.66 -15.94 18.32
CA ARG A 17 -3.23 -15.04 17.29
C ARG A 17 -2.69 -15.34 15.89
N PHE A 18 -1.41 -15.65 15.77
CA PHE A 18 -0.72 -15.79 14.50
C PHE A 18 -0.28 -17.22 14.17
N ALA A 19 -0.68 -18.22 14.97
CA ALA A 19 -0.29 -19.61 14.75
C ALA A 19 -0.66 -20.13 13.35
N GLY A 20 -1.74 -19.60 12.74
CA GLY A 20 -2.12 -19.91 11.36
C GLY A 20 -1.09 -19.46 10.32
N VAL A 21 -0.40 -18.34 10.55
CA VAL A 21 0.66 -17.84 9.67
C VAL A 21 1.87 -18.77 9.72
N ASP A 22 2.30 -19.22 10.90
CA ASP A 22 3.39 -20.17 11.04
C ASP A 22 3.06 -21.54 10.43
N ARG A 23 1.79 -21.99 10.50
CA ARG A 23 1.34 -23.21 9.81
C ARG A 23 1.40 -23.09 8.29
N LEU A 24 1.22 -21.88 7.74
CA LEU A 24 1.22 -21.61 6.30
C LEU A 24 2.63 -21.38 5.74
N TYR A 25 3.44 -20.54 6.40
CA TYR A 25 4.75 -20.09 5.91
C TYR A 25 5.94 -20.81 6.57
N GLY A 26 5.67 -21.67 7.55
CA GLY A 26 6.69 -22.43 8.29
C GLY A 26 7.00 -21.82 9.66
N ARG A 27 7.33 -22.68 10.62
CA ARG A 27 7.61 -22.30 12.02
C ARG A 27 8.69 -21.23 12.11
N GLY A 28 8.47 -20.23 12.96
CA GLY A 28 9.40 -19.12 13.17
C GLY A 28 9.23 -17.96 12.20
N THR A 29 8.31 -18.07 11.23
CA THR A 29 7.94 -16.97 10.33
C THR A 29 7.41 -15.79 11.11
N VAL A 30 6.44 -16.00 11.99
CA VAL A 30 5.83 -14.91 12.74
C VAL A 30 6.87 -14.27 13.66
N ALA A 31 7.74 -15.06 14.31
CA ALA A 31 8.81 -14.52 15.16
C ALA A 31 9.77 -13.60 14.39
N ARG A 32 10.01 -13.90 13.10
CA ARG A 32 10.78 -13.04 12.22
C ARG A 32 10.01 -11.79 11.81
N LEU A 33 8.75 -11.92 11.38
CA LEU A 33 7.89 -10.79 11.01
C LEU A 33 7.67 -9.82 12.17
N ARG A 34 7.62 -10.33 13.41
CA ARG A 34 7.55 -9.51 14.64
C ARG A 34 8.72 -8.54 14.78
N ARG A 35 9.85 -8.80 14.13
CA ARG A 35 11.03 -7.91 14.16
C ARG A 35 11.08 -6.96 12.97
N CYS A 36 10.22 -7.16 11.97
CA CYS A 36 10.23 -6.36 10.76
C CYS A 36 9.54 -5.01 10.96
N ARG A 37 10.13 -3.97 10.34
CA ARG A 37 9.65 -2.58 10.34
C ARG A 37 9.21 -2.21 8.93
N VAL A 38 7.94 -1.90 8.73
CA VAL A 38 7.37 -1.55 7.42
C VAL A 38 6.79 -0.14 7.47
N ALA A 39 7.16 0.70 6.50
CA ALA A 39 6.47 1.97 6.26
C ALA A 39 5.42 1.79 5.18
N VAL A 40 4.20 2.29 5.41
CA VAL A 40 3.13 2.35 4.41
C VAL A 40 2.80 3.80 4.13
N VAL A 41 3.02 4.22 2.88
CA VAL A 41 2.78 5.60 2.42
C VAL A 41 1.46 5.63 1.65
N GLY A 42 0.51 6.43 2.13
CA GLY A 42 -0.85 6.49 1.61
C GLY A 42 -1.78 5.52 2.34
N MET A 43 -2.87 6.03 2.91
CA MET A 43 -3.84 5.33 3.75
C MET A 43 -5.22 5.27 3.11
N GLY A 44 -5.25 5.29 1.77
CA GLY A 44 -6.47 5.23 0.97
C GLY A 44 -6.99 3.81 0.73
N GLY A 45 -7.59 3.61 -0.46
CA GLY A 45 -8.29 2.37 -0.80
C GLY A 45 -7.42 1.13 -0.94
N VAL A 46 -6.10 1.28 -1.09
CA VAL A 46 -5.15 0.15 -1.09
C VAL A 46 -4.39 0.10 0.23
N GLY A 47 -3.82 1.22 0.67
CA GLY A 47 -2.98 1.28 1.87
C GLY A 47 -3.67 0.79 3.14
N SER A 48 -4.93 1.17 3.35
CA SER A 48 -5.69 0.74 4.55
C SER A 48 -5.85 -0.78 4.65
N TRP A 49 -6.14 -1.47 3.52
CA TRP A 49 -6.21 -2.93 3.48
C TRP A 49 -4.83 -3.59 3.56
N ALA A 50 -3.78 -2.93 3.05
CA ALA A 50 -2.43 -3.45 3.13
C ALA A 50 -1.93 -3.45 4.58
N VAL A 51 -2.18 -2.36 5.30
CA VAL A 51 -1.89 -2.24 6.74
C VAL A 51 -2.65 -3.29 7.54
N GLU A 52 -3.94 -3.48 7.27
CA GLU A 52 -4.75 -4.54 7.90
C GLU A 52 -4.12 -5.93 7.68
N ALA A 53 -3.74 -6.26 6.45
CA ALA A 53 -3.17 -7.56 6.12
C ALA A 53 -1.77 -7.75 6.73
N LEU A 54 -0.92 -6.71 6.75
CA LEU A 54 0.38 -6.75 7.45
C LEU A 54 0.18 -6.99 8.95
N ALA A 55 -0.77 -6.27 9.56
CA ALA A 55 -1.07 -6.40 10.97
C ALA A 55 -1.57 -7.81 11.32
N ARG A 56 -2.44 -8.38 10.49
CA ARG A 56 -2.96 -9.74 10.63
C ARG A 56 -1.95 -10.85 10.30
N THR A 57 -0.79 -10.49 9.75
CA THR A 57 0.29 -11.44 9.45
C THR A 57 1.43 -11.39 10.49
N GLY A 58 1.30 -10.57 11.53
CA GLY A 58 2.25 -10.52 12.64
C GLY A 58 3.49 -9.66 12.38
N VAL A 59 3.43 -8.71 11.43
CA VAL A 59 4.47 -7.66 11.31
C VAL A 59 4.51 -6.86 12.59
N GLY A 60 5.69 -6.68 13.18
CA GLY A 60 5.80 -6.10 14.53
C GLY A 60 5.75 -4.58 14.58
N HIS A 61 6.21 -3.90 13.52
CA HIS A 61 6.29 -2.45 13.49
C HIS A 61 5.75 -1.87 12.18
N LEU A 62 4.79 -0.95 12.29
CA LEU A 62 4.17 -0.23 11.18
C LEU A 62 4.26 1.28 11.37
N THR A 63 4.81 1.99 10.38
CA THR A 63 4.70 3.46 10.29
C THR A 63 3.74 3.81 9.17
N LEU A 64 2.67 4.55 9.50
CA LEU A 64 1.58 4.91 8.62
C LEU A 64 1.72 6.38 8.24
N ILE A 65 1.92 6.71 6.96
CA ILE A 65 2.17 8.08 6.49
C ILE A 65 1.06 8.52 5.54
N ASP A 66 0.20 9.43 5.98
CA ASP A 66 -0.85 10.08 5.19
C ASP A 66 -1.37 11.32 5.95
N ALA A 67 -1.72 12.39 5.26
CA ALA A 67 -2.20 13.63 5.89
C ALA A 67 -3.73 13.80 5.86
N ASP A 68 -4.44 12.95 5.11
CA ASP A 68 -5.88 13.11 4.90
C ASP A 68 -6.71 12.60 6.08
N ASP A 69 -7.92 13.16 6.17
CA ASP A 69 -8.98 12.69 7.04
C ASP A 69 -9.96 11.74 6.30
N LEU A 70 -10.71 10.96 7.08
CA LEU A 70 -11.75 10.08 6.57
C LEU A 70 -12.94 10.87 6.04
N CYS A 71 -13.35 10.60 4.82
CA CYS A 71 -14.53 11.18 4.19
C CYS A 71 -15.60 10.12 3.93
N VAL A 72 -16.88 10.50 3.94
CA VAL A 72 -18.00 9.63 3.54
C VAL A 72 -17.81 9.05 2.14
N SER A 73 -17.20 9.81 1.23
CA SER A 73 -16.88 9.34 -0.14
C SER A 73 -15.83 8.22 -0.19
N ASN A 74 -15.22 7.85 0.94
CA ASN A 74 -14.22 6.79 1.03
C ASN A 74 -14.84 5.41 1.31
N THR A 75 -16.10 5.36 1.74
CA THR A 75 -16.82 4.14 2.18
C THR A 75 -16.83 3.01 1.15
N ASN A 76 -16.81 3.34 -0.15
CA ASN A 76 -16.81 2.33 -1.22
C ASN A 76 -15.51 1.52 -1.36
N ARG A 77 -14.42 1.92 -0.68
CA ARG A 77 -13.09 1.34 -0.92
C ARG A 77 -12.09 1.39 0.24
N GLN A 78 -12.28 2.20 1.27
CA GLN A 78 -11.32 2.36 2.36
C GLN A 78 -11.81 1.68 3.62
N LEU A 79 -10.98 0.80 4.19
CA LEU A 79 -11.32 0.00 5.37
C LEU A 79 -11.79 0.82 6.60
N PRO A 80 -11.16 1.94 6.98
CA PRO A 80 -11.56 2.70 8.18
C PRO A 80 -12.77 3.64 7.97
N ALA A 81 -13.30 3.75 6.74
CA ALA A 81 -14.41 4.65 6.43
C ALA A 81 -15.75 4.05 6.90
N LEU A 82 -16.08 4.31 8.16
CA LEU A 82 -17.29 3.82 8.84
C LEU A 82 -18.05 5.00 9.47
N GLU A 83 -19.35 4.80 9.72
CA GLU A 83 -20.15 5.76 10.47
C GLU A 83 -19.51 6.05 11.83
N GLY A 84 -19.47 7.33 12.21
CA GLY A 84 -18.78 7.78 13.43
C GLY A 84 -17.25 7.90 13.33
N GLN A 85 -16.63 7.59 12.18
CA GLN A 85 -15.18 7.77 11.94
C GLN A 85 -14.85 8.95 11.03
N TYR A 86 -15.83 9.50 10.31
CA TYR A 86 -15.62 10.59 9.36
C TYR A 86 -15.05 11.85 10.05
N GLY A 87 -14.11 12.51 9.39
CA GLY A 87 -13.35 13.67 9.91
C GLY A 87 -12.15 13.31 10.78
N ARG A 88 -11.95 12.04 11.15
CA ARG A 88 -10.73 11.60 11.85
C ARG A 88 -9.59 11.41 10.84
N ALA A 89 -8.36 11.67 11.28
CA ALA A 89 -7.15 11.35 10.51
C ALA A 89 -7.11 9.86 10.16
N LYS A 90 -6.88 9.55 8.87
CA LYS A 90 -6.86 8.16 8.38
C LYS A 90 -5.80 7.32 9.08
N VAL A 91 -4.63 7.90 9.32
CA VAL A 91 -3.50 7.23 9.99
C VAL A 91 -3.83 6.87 11.44
N GLU A 92 -4.53 7.73 12.17
CA GLU A 92 -4.90 7.47 13.56
C GLU A 92 -5.96 6.36 13.67
N ALA A 93 -7.00 6.43 12.83
CA ALA A 93 -8.03 5.39 12.78
C ALA A 93 -7.44 4.01 12.45
N MET A 94 -6.48 3.96 11.51
CA MET A 94 -5.78 2.72 11.19
C MET A 94 -4.80 2.28 12.29
N ALA A 95 -4.13 3.21 12.98
CA ALA A 95 -3.22 2.87 14.06
C ALA A 95 -3.98 2.27 15.26
N GLU A 96 -5.12 2.84 15.65
CA GLU A 96 -6.03 2.29 16.65
C GLU A 96 -6.46 0.86 16.29
N ARG A 97 -6.86 0.66 15.03
CA ARG A 97 -7.24 -0.64 14.51
C ARG A 97 -6.11 -1.68 14.57
N CYS A 98 -4.88 -1.29 14.22
CA CYS A 98 -3.71 -2.17 14.31
C CYS A 98 -3.43 -2.60 15.75
N ARG A 99 -3.51 -1.67 16.70
CA ARG A 99 -3.32 -1.97 18.14
C ARG A 99 -4.42 -2.90 18.67
N ALA A 100 -5.65 -2.79 18.17
CA ALA A 100 -6.71 -3.75 18.49
C ALA A 100 -6.40 -5.16 17.94
N ILE A 101 -5.82 -5.26 16.73
CA ILE A 101 -5.42 -6.54 16.11
C ILE A 101 -4.23 -7.18 16.82
N SER A 102 -3.26 -6.40 17.27
CA SER A 102 -2.06 -6.87 17.96
C SER A 102 -1.56 -5.81 18.95
N PRO A 103 -1.94 -5.89 20.24
CA PRO A 103 -1.56 -4.89 21.25
C PRO A 103 -0.05 -4.70 21.43
N ALA A 104 0.75 -5.73 21.12
CA ALA A 104 2.21 -5.68 21.18
C ALA A 104 2.86 -5.08 19.91
N MET A 105 2.08 -4.68 18.92
CA MET A 105 2.57 -4.06 17.69
C MET A 105 2.95 -2.60 17.94
N GLU A 106 4.13 -2.21 17.49
CA GLU A 106 4.54 -0.82 17.46
C GLU A 106 3.91 -0.17 16.23
N VAL A 107 3.01 0.78 16.45
CA VAL A 107 2.32 1.48 15.35
C VAL A 107 2.46 2.97 15.54
N GLU A 108 3.01 3.62 14.53
CA GLU A 108 3.20 5.06 14.49
C GLU A 108 2.32 5.67 13.39
N ALA A 109 1.48 6.62 13.78
CA ALA A 109 0.69 7.42 12.87
C ALA A 109 1.45 8.72 12.58
N VAL A 110 1.76 8.97 11.31
CA VAL A 110 2.44 10.18 10.84
C VAL A 110 1.48 10.93 9.95
N GLN A 111 0.82 11.95 10.52
CA GLN A 111 -0.13 12.79 9.80
C GLN A 111 0.60 13.82 8.92
N SER A 112 1.20 13.35 7.82
CA SER A 112 2.00 14.18 6.91
C SER A 112 1.97 13.63 5.49
N PHE A 113 2.02 14.52 4.50
CA PHE A 113 2.26 14.12 3.13
C PHE A 113 3.74 13.81 2.93
N LEU A 114 4.03 12.73 2.20
CA LEU A 114 5.38 12.48 1.75
C LEU A 114 5.74 13.44 0.60
N THR A 115 6.78 14.23 0.81
CA THR A 115 7.30 15.21 -0.13
C THR A 115 8.80 14.99 -0.34
N PRO A 116 9.39 15.53 -1.43
CA PRO A 116 10.83 15.42 -1.63
C PRO A 116 11.68 15.98 -0.48
N ALA A 117 11.15 16.98 0.24
CA ALA A 117 11.85 17.66 1.32
C ALA A 117 11.90 16.86 2.63
N ASN A 118 10.97 15.92 2.86
CA ASN A 118 10.86 15.15 4.10
C ASN A 118 11.12 13.64 3.91
N LEU A 119 11.61 13.21 2.74
CA LEU A 119 11.93 11.80 2.48
C LEU A 119 12.94 11.23 3.48
N ASP A 120 14.03 11.96 3.74
CA ASP A 120 15.05 11.52 4.69
C ASP A 120 14.50 11.42 6.11
N GLU A 121 13.79 12.45 6.56
CA GLU A 121 13.15 12.48 7.89
C GLU A 121 12.16 11.32 8.08
N LEU A 122 11.30 11.06 7.10
CA LEU A 122 10.22 10.10 7.25
C LEU A 122 10.62 8.65 6.96
N LEU A 123 11.66 8.42 6.15
CA LEU A 123 12.01 7.07 5.68
C LEU A 123 13.38 6.57 6.13
N ASP A 124 14.30 7.43 6.56
CA ASP A 124 15.62 7.01 7.07
C ASP A 124 15.57 6.57 8.54
N ARG A 125 14.71 5.57 8.81
CA ARG A 125 14.34 5.13 10.17
C ARG A 125 14.50 3.63 10.37
N GLY A 126 15.35 3.01 9.55
CA GLY A 126 15.66 1.58 9.62
C GLY A 126 14.51 0.66 9.21
N PHE A 127 13.69 1.05 8.23
CA PHE A 127 12.66 0.16 7.68
C PHE A 127 13.29 -1.00 6.90
N ASP A 128 12.65 -2.17 6.94
CA ASP A 128 12.99 -3.31 6.09
C ASP A 128 12.33 -3.24 4.72
N LEU A 129 11.23 -2.49 4.63
CA LEU A 129 10.41 -2.37 3.43
C LEU A 129 9.58 -1.08 3.47
N VAL A 130 9.43 -0.44 2.31
CA VAL A 130 8.42 0.60 2.08
C VAL A 130 7.35 0.10 1.11
N LEU A 131 6.08 0.21 1.50
CA LEU A 131 4.92 -0.03 0.65
C LEU A 131 4.31 1.30 0.25
N ASP A 132 4.39 1.59 -1.04
CA ASP A 132 3.91 2.83 -1.63
C ASP A 132 2.50 2.66 -2.22
N ALA A 133 1.51 3.17 -1.51
CA ALA A 133 0.09 3.18 -1.87
C ALA A 133 -0.49 4.61 -2.03
N CYS A 134 0.37 5.63 -2.15
CA CYS A 134 -0.08 7.01 -2.41
C CYS A 134 -0.58 7.18 -3.86
N ASP A 135 -1.37 8.22 -4.11
CA ASP A 135 -1.88 8.57 -5.44
C ASP A 135 -1.14 9.75 -6.09
N SER A 136 -0.28 10.44 -5.35
CA SER A 136 0.60 11.49 -5.86
C SER A 136 1.69 10.94 -6.77
N PHE A 137 1.60 11.29 -8.06
CA PHE A 137 2.60 10.95 -9.07
C PHE A 137 4.01 11.41 -8.68
N ARG A 138 4.15 12.67 -8.22
CA ARG A 138 5.46 13.23 -7.89
C ARG A 138 6.08 12.54 -6.68
N SER A 139 5.29 12.36 -5.61
CA SER A 139 5.75 11.68 -4.40
C SER A 139 6.20 10.26 -4.70
N LYS A 140 5.46 9.54 -5.57
CA LYS A 140 5.76 8.17 -5.97
C LYS A 140 7.09 8.04 -6.72
N VAL A 141 7.38 8.92 -7.69
CA VAL A 141 8.65 8.92 -8.42
C VAL A 141 9.83 9.12 -7.46
N GLU A 142 9.74 10.13 -6.62
CA GLU A 142 10.82 10.53 -5.70
C GLU A 142 11.06 9.47 -4.62
N LEU A 143 9.99 8.91 -4.06
CA LEU A 143 10.04 7.79 -3.12
C LEU A 143 10.76 6.58 -3.72
N ILE A 144 10.36 6.14 -4.92
CA ILE A 144 10.96 4.98 -5.59
C ILE A 144 12.46 5.22 -5.85
N ALA A 145 12.82 6.42 -6.33
CA ALA A 145 14.21 6.76 -6.58
C ALA A 145 15.03 6.79 -5.29
N TRP A 146 14.48 7.37 -4.23
CA TRP A 146 15.11 7.49 -2.91
C TRP A 146 15.39 6.11 -2.30
N CYS A 147 14.38 5.22 -2.28
CA CYS A 147 14.52 3.85 -1.77
C CYS A 147 15.55 3.06 -2.58
N ARG A 148 15.48 3.13 -3.92
CA ARG A 148 16.39 2.40 -4.80
C ARG A 148 17.85 2.81 -4.62
N ARG A 149 18.12 4.12 -4.41
CA ARG A 149 19.48 4.62 -4.16
C ARG A 149 20.05 4.07 -2.85
N ARG A 150 19.21 3.84 -1.85
CA ARG A 150 19.57 3.33 -0.52
C ARG A 150 19.47 1.81 -0.40
N LYS A 151 19.13 1.11 -1.48
CA LYS A 151 18.85 -0.35 -1.48
C LYS A 151 17.76 -0.75 -0.49
N LEU A 152 16.87 0.18 -0.13
CA LEU A 152 15.70 -0.09 0.69
C LEU A 152 14.63 -0.74 -0.21
N PRO A 153 14.17 -1.96 0.08
CA PRO A 153 13.12 -2.59 -0.69
C PRO A 153 11.87 -1.70 -0.74
N VAL A 154 11.32 -1.53 -1.94
CA VAL A 154 10.09 -0.75 -2.16
C VAL A 154 9.14 -1.51 -3.09
N ILE A 155 7.85 -1.49 -2.72
CA ILE A 155 6.74 -1.98 -3.55
C ILE A 155 5.90 -0.78 -3.94
N ALA A 156 5.73 -0.57 -5.25
CA ALA A 156 4.85 0.47 -5.79
C ALA A 156 3.49 -0.09 -6.16
N VAL A 157 2.42 0.60 -5.80
CA VAL A 157 1.05 0.27 -6.24
C VAL A 157 0.64 1.21 -7.36
N GLY A 158 0.13 0.63 -8.46
CA GLY A 158 -0.48 1.35 -9.58
C GLY A 158 -1.91 1.80 -9.31
N SER A 159 -2.59 2.28 -10.34
CA SER A 159 -3.96 2.76 -10.24
C SER A 159 -4.96 1.61 -10.16
N ALA A 160 -5.62 1.46 -9.01
CA ALA A 160 -6.68 0.47 -8.80
C ALA A 160 -8.07 0.97 -9.27
N GLY A 161 -8.23 2.27 -9.52
CA GLY A 161 -9.50 2.86 -9.98
C GLY A 161 -9.84 2.52 -11.42
N GLY A 162 -11.14 2.55 -11.74
CA GLY A 162 -11.69 2.28 -13.07
C GLY A 162 -11.56 0.81 -13.49
N ARG A 163 -11.42 -0.10 -12.53
CA ARG A 163 -11.24 -1.54 -12.76
C ARG A 163 -12.34 -2.31 -12.03
N THR A 164 -12.63 -3.52 -12.51
CA THR A 164 -13.73 -4.36 -12.03
C THR A 164 -13.39 -5.83 -11.90
N ASP A 165 -12.31 -6.32 -12.54
CA ASP A 165 -11.88 -7.71 -12.47
C ASP A 165 -10.65 -7.88 -11.54
N PRO A 166 -10.82 -8.44 -10.34
CA PRO A 166 -9.71 -8.65 -9.40
C PRO A 166 -8.73 -9.73 -9.88
N THR A 167 -9.15 -10.64 -10.77
CA THR A 167 -8.32 -11.77 -11.22
C THR A 167 -7.21 -11.34 -12.20
N LEU A 168 -7.29 -10.11 -12.71
CA LEU A 168 -6.30 -9.50 -13.60
C LEU A 168 -5.18 -8.74 -12.87
N VAL A 169 -5.19 -8.70 -11.53
CA VAL A 169 -4.10 -8.11 -10.74
C VAL A 169 -2.82 -8.95 -10.86
N ARG A 170 -1.69 -8.28 -11.03
CA ARG A 170 -0.36 -8.88 -11.24
C ARG A 170 0.69 -8.18 -10.40
N VAL A 171 1.73 -8.94 -10.05
CA VAL A 171 2.97 -8.45 -9.44
C VAL A 171 4.11 -8.66 -10.42
N ARG A 172 4.77 -7.59 -10.86
CA ARG A 172 5.93 -7.64 -11.75
C ARG A 172 6.95 -6.59 -11.34
N ASP A 173 8.13 -6.60 -11.96
CA ASP A 173 9.03 -5.45 -11.85
C ASP A 173 8.35 -4.22 -12.49
N LEU A 174 8.55 -3.04 -11.88
CA LEU A 174 7.99 -1.79 -12.34
C LEU A 174 8.30 -1.54 -13.82
N SER A 175 9.48 -1.96 -14.33
CA SER A 175 9.87 -1.80 -15.73
C SER A 175 8.99 -2.57 -16.72
N ARG A 176 8.25 -3.58 -16.25
CA ARG A 176 7.40 -4.51 -17.02
C ARG A 176 5.90 -4.27 -16.87
N THR A 177 5.51 -3.17 -16.24
CA THR A 177 4.09 -2.86 -16.05
C THR A 177 3.46 -2.31 -17.33
N GLU A 178 2.19 -2.64 -17.54
CA GLU A 178 1.39 -2.32 -18.73
C GLU A 178 -0.05 -1.99 -18.29
N HIS A 179 -0.89 -1.45 -19.19
CA HIS A 179 -2.28 -1.06 -18.88
C HIS A 179 -2.45 -0.12 -17.66
N ASP A 180 -1.39 0.64 -17.32
CA ASP A 180 -1.40 1.62 -16.23
C ASP A 180 -0.65 2.88 -16.65
N ALA A 181 -1.41 3.97 -16.85
CA ALA A 181 -0.86 5.24 -17.31
C ALA A 181 0.04 5.92 -16.28
N MET A 182 -0.28 5.80 -14.98
CA MET A 182 0.52 6.40 -13.92
C MET A 182 1.89 5.70 -13.84
N LEU A 183 1.89 4.37 -13.82
CA LEU A 183 3.15 3.61 -13.80
C LEU A 183 3.95 3.83 -15.09
N ALA A 184 3.31 4.01 -16.25
CA ALA A 184 4.01 4.36 -17.49
C ALA A 184 4.73 5.71 -17.41
N LEU A 185 4.07 6.73 -16.87
CA LEU A 185 4.68 8.05 -16.63
C LEU A 185 5.81 7.97 -15.60
N ILE A 186 5.65 7.17 -14.54
CA ILE A 186 6.68 6.97 -13.51
C ILE A 186 7.91 6.32 -14.15
N ARG A 187 7.73 5.24 -14.94
CA ARG A 187 8.84 4.62 -15.68
C ARG A 187 9.58 5.61 -16.56
N LYS A 188 8.85 6.48 -17.26
CA LYS A 188 9.43 7.53 -18.12
C LYS A 188 10.28 8.50 -17.30
N LYS A 189 9.77 9.00 -16.18
CA LYS A 189 10.50 9.92 -15.30
C LYS A 189 11.72 9.28 -14.65
N LEU A 190 11.59 8.07 -14.10
CA LEU A 190 12.71 7.35 -13.49
C LEU A 190 13.87 7.12 -14.48
N ARG A 191 13.57 6.83 -15.75
CA ARG A 191 14.59 6.69 -16.82
C ARG A 191 15.21 8.02 -17.24
N GLY A 192 14.42 9.09 -17.23
CA GLY A 192 14.85 10.42 -17.66
C GLY A 192 15.70 11.14 -16.63
N GLU A 193 15.31 11.05 -15.35
CA GLU A 193 15.79 11.95 -14.30
C GLU A 193 16.54 11.21 -13.18
N PHE A 194 16.33 9.91 -13.00
CA PHE A 194 16.87 9.14 -11.86
C PHE A 194 17.77 7.97 -12.28
N ASN A 195 18.29 8.00 -13.52
CA ASN A 195 19.22 7.00 -14.06
C ASN A 195 18.73 5.55 -13.91
N PHE A 196 17.41 5.31 -14.05
CA PHE A 196 16.90 3.95 -14.17
C PHE A 196 17.21 3.37 -15.56
N PRO A 197 17.41 2.05 -15.68
CA PRO A 197 17.80 1.44 -16.94
C PRO A 197 16.84 1.77 -18.09
N LYS A 198 17.41 2.24 -19.20
CA LYS A 198 16.68 2.43 -20.47
C LYS A 198 16.63 1.17 -21.31
N ASN A 199 17.63 0.27 -21.16
CA ASN A 199 17.66 -1.02 -21.84
C ASN A 199 16.45 -1.86 -21.42
N PRO A 200 15.62 -2.32 -22.37
CA PRO A 200 14.46 -3.17 -22.07
C PRO A 200 14.83 -4.46 -21.37
N ASP A 201 16.04 -5.01 -21.48
CA ASP A 201 16.43 -6.27 -20.82
C ASP A 201 16.75 -6.10 -19.33
N ARG A 202 16.85 -4.87 -18.83
CA ARG A 202 17.18 -4.58 -17.43
C ARG A 202 15.95 -4.23 -16.61
N TYR A 203 15.88 -4.83 -15.43
CA TYR A 203 14.85 -4.55 -14.43
C TYR A 203 15.18 -3.32 -13.58
N PHE A 204 14.15 -2.69 -13.04
CA PHE A 204 14.30 -1.57 -12.11
C PHE A 204 14.67 -2.03 -10.70
N GLY A 205 14.35 -3.28 -10.36
CA GLY A 205 14.51 -3.82 -9.00
C GLY A 205 13.41 -3.30 -8.06
N VAL A 206 12.26 -2.93 -8.61
CA VAL A 206 11.12 -2.36 -7.86
C VAL A 206 9.91 -3.23 -8.16
N SER A 207 9.31 -3.84 -7.15
CA SER A 207 8.10 -4.63 -7.38
C SER A 207 6.92 -3.67 -7.56
N ALA A 208 6.03 -3.97 -8.50
CA ALA A 208 4.87 -3.14 -8.80
C ALA A 208 3.60 -3.98 -8.92
N ILE A 209 2.53 -3.50 -8.28
CA ILE A 209 1.19 -4.08 -8.33
C ILE A 209 0.35 -3.30 -9.32
N TYR A 210 -0.23 -3.98 -10.30
CA TYR A 210 -1.06 -3.37 -11.33
C TYR A 210 -2.07 -4.41 -11.85
N SER A 211 -2.98 -4.01 -12.72
CA SER A 211 -3.90 -4.95 -13.39
C SER A 211 -3.78 -4.88 -14.91
N LEU A 212 -4.05 -5.99 -15.56
CA LEU A 212 -4.12 -6.10 -17.03
C LEU A 212 -5.45 -5.57 -17.60
N GLU A 213 -6.41 -5.21 -16.75
CA GLU A 213 -7.67 -4.61 -17.19
C GLU A 213 -7.45 -3.17 -17.66
N ASN A 214 -7.97 -2.79 -18.82
CA ASN A 214 -7.99 -1.38 -19.20
C ASN A 214 -8.91 -0.57 -18.29
N VAL A 215 -8.52 0.67 -18.00
CA VAL A 215 -9.31 1.59 -17.18
C VAL A 215 -10.64 1.93 -17.86
N LYS A 216 -11.72 1.85 -17.10
CA LYS A 216 -13.06 2.31 -17.44
C LYS A 216 -13.30 3.70 -16.86
N TYR A 217 -13.87 4.59 -17.67
CA TYR A 217 -14.10 5.99 -17.36
C TYR A 217 -15.60 6.29 -17.30
N PRO A 218 -16.07 7.03 -16.27
CA PRO A 218 -17.42 7.54 -16.23
C PRO A 218 -17.64 8.58 -17.35
N GLN A 219 -18.82 8.54 -17.95
CA GLN A 219 -19.24 9.46 -19.01
C GLN A 219 -20.27 10.48 -18.47
N PRO A 220 -20.47 11.62 -19.15
CA PRO A 220 -21.43 12.64 -18.72
C PRO A 220 -22.88 12.15 -18.64
N ASP A 221 -23.24 11.12 -19.41
CA ASP A 221 -24.56 10.47 -19.40
C ASP A 221 -24.73 9.43 -18.28
N GLY A 222 -23.73 9.27 -17.41
CA GLY A 222 -23.71 8.29 -16.32
C GLY A 222 -23.29 6.88 -16.73
N THR A 223 -23.06 6.62 -18.03
CA THR A 223 -22.51 5.33 -18.46
C THR A 223 -21.02 5.21 -18.15
N VAL A 224 -20.46 4.00 -18.26
CA VAL A 224 -19.06 3.72 -17.98
C VAL A 224 -18.47 2.89 -19.12
N CYS A 225 -17.38 3.35 -19.73
CA CYS A 225 -16.75 2.68 -20.87
C CYS A 225 -15.23 2.89 -20.92
N GLY A 226 -14.53 2.23 -21.85
CA GLY A 226 -13.06 2.34 -21.99
C GLY A 226 -12.56 3.63 -22.66
N LEU A 227 -13.47 4.52 -23.07
CA LEU A 227 -13.10 5.77 -23.74
C LEU A 227 -12.92 6.87 -22.70
N ARG A 228 -11.70 7.41 -22.64
CA ARG A 228 -11.42 8.57 -21.79
C ARG A 228 -12.19 9.79 -22.31
N PRO A 229 -13.01 10.45 -21.47
CA PRO A 229 -13.72 11.66 -21.87
C PRO A 229 -12.76 12.74 -22.37
N LYS A 230 -13.15 13.45 -23.44
CA LYS A 230 -12.48 14.69 -23.85
C LYS A 230 -12.90 15.77 -22.87
N LEU A 231 -11.99 16.13 -21.97
CA LEU A 231 -12.16 17.25 -21.07
C LEU A 231 -11.65 18.51 -21.77
N ASP A 232 -12.39 19.61 -21.68
CA ASP A 232 -11.92 20.92 -22.15
C ASP A 232 -10.67 21.35 -21.38
N GLY A 233 -9.83 22.21 -21.98
CA GLY A 233 -8.43 22.44 -21.62
C GLY A 233 -8.11 22.67 -20.14
N ASP A 234 -9.02 23.27 -19.37
CA ASP A 234 -8.85 23.51 -17.93
C ASP A 234 -9.23 22.31 -17.05
N ALA A 235 -10.11 21.43 -17.51
CA ALA A 235 -10.50 20.22 -16.80
C ALA A 235 -9.55 19.04 -17.11
N ALA A 236 -8.86 19.06 -18.27
CA ALA A 236 -7.86 18.07 -18.63
C ALA A 236 -6.54 18.17 -17.81
N LEU A 237 -6.22 19.39 -17.35
CA LEU A 237 -5.04 19.69 -16.51
C LEU A 237 -5.27 19.36 -15.03
N LYS A 238 -6.53 19.29 -14.60
CA LYS A 238 -6.90 18.69 -13.32
C LYS A 238 -6.86 17.17 -13.47
N LEU A 239 -5.66 16.62 -13.39
CA LEU A 239 -5.42 15.25 -12.91
C LEU A 239 -5.87 15.04 -11.45
N ASP A 240 -6.53 16.06 -10.89
CA ASP A 240 -7.06 16.09 -9.55
C ASP A 240 -8.50 15.56 -9.53
N CYS A 241 -8.81 14.79 -8.50
CA CYS A 241 -9.91 13.85 -8.34
C CYS A 241 -11.35 14.42 -8.36
N GLY A 242 -11.63 15.53 -9.06
CA GLY A 242 -12.97 16.15 -9.15
C GLY A 242 -13.95 15.44 -10.09
N ALA A 243 -13.43 14.72 -11.10
CA ALA A 243 -14.20 13.83 -11.99
C ALA A 243 -13.53 12.44 -12.01
N GLY A 244 -13.22 11.92 -10.82
CA GLY A 244 -12.34 10.77 -10.61
C GLY A 244 -12.87 9.45 -11.16
N LEU A 245 -11.96 8.48 -11.32
CA LEU A 245 -12.33 7.09 -11.62
C LEU A 245 -13.17 6.50 -10.48
N GLY A 246 -14.19 5.71 -10.83
CA GLY A 246 -14.88 4.86 -9.87
C GLY A 246 -13.94 3.80 -9.26
N ALA A 247 -14.27 3.31 -8.08
CA ALA A 247 -13.49 2.25 -7.41
C ALA A 247 -14.39 1.39 -6.54
N ALA A 248 -13.93 0.18 -6.22
CA ALA A 248 -14.65 -0.76 -5.39
C ALA A 248 -13.67 -1.58 -4.53
N THR A 249 -14.08 -1.88 -3.29
CA THR A 249 -13.28 -2.58 -2.29
C THR A 249 -12.68 -3.90 -2.78
N HIS A 250 -13.40 -4.70 -3.55
CA HIS A 250 -12.87 -6.00 -4.02
C HIS A 250 -11.66 -5.84 -4.96
N ILE A 251 -11.54 -4.70 -5.64
CA ILE A 251 -10.38 -4.39 -6.48
C ILE A 251 -9.25 -3.79 -5.66
N THR A 252 -9.54 -2.73 -4.90
CA THR A 252 -8.50 -2.03 -4.15
C THR A 252 -7.92 -2.92 -3.04
N GLY A 253 -8.75 -3.78 -2.44
CA GLY A 253 -8.34 -4.83 -1.52
C GLY A 253 -7.45 -5.89 -2.16
N VAL A 254 -7.75 -6.38 -3.36
CA VAL A 254 -6.87 -7.37 -4.04
C VAL A 254 -5.53 -6.76 -4.45
N PHE A 255 -5.49 -5.49 -4.85
CA PHE A 255 -4.22 -4.77 -5.01
C PHE A 255 -3.41 -4.76 -3.71
N ALA A 256 -4.07 -4.50 -2.57
CA ALA A 256 -3.44 -4.48 -1.26
C ALA A 256 -2.90 -5.87 -0.87
N PHE A 257 -3.71 -6.92 -1.02
CA PHE A 257 -3.33 -8.28 -0.66
C PHE A 257 -2.21 -8.82 -1.56
N ALA A 258 -2.20 -8.46 -2.85
CA ALA A 258 -1.08 -8.75 -3.74
C ALA A 258 0.21 -8.01 -3.31
N ALA A 259 0.09 -6.74 -2.89
CA ALA A 259 1.22 -5.98 -2.35
C ALA A 259 1.79 -6.63 -1.08
N VAL A 260 0.92 -7.06 -0.17
CA VAL A 260 1.33 -7.71 1.08
C VAL A 260 1.91 -9.10 0.84
N GLY A 261 1.35 -9.91 -0.06
CA GLY A 261 1.96 -11.18 -0.45
C GLY A 261 3.40 -10.98 -0.92
N ARG A 262 3.64 -9.98 -1.77
CA ARG A 262 4.99 -9.60 -2.20
C ARG A 262 5.85 -9.04 -1.07
N ALA A 263 5.27 -8.27 -0.15
CA ALA A 263 5.97 -7.75 1.02
C ALA A 263 6.53 -8.89 1.89
N LEU A 264 5.71 -9.91 2.17
CA LEU A 264 6.12 -11.07 2.95
C LEU A 264 7.24 -11.84 2.28
N GLU A 265 7.18 -12.05 0.95
CA GLU A 265 8.29 -12.67 0.20
C GLU A 265 9.61 -11.91 0.38
N LEU A 266 9.58 -10.57 0.33
CA LEU A 266 10.76 -9.73 0.49
C LEU A 266 11.28 -9.76 1.93
N LEU A 267 10.40 -9.61 2.92
CA LEU A 267 10.74 -9.62 4.34
C LEU A 267 11.27 -10.98 4.82
N LEU A 268 10.80 -12.08 4.22
CA LEU A 268 11.20 -13.46 4.54
C LEU A 268 12.36 -13.97 3.70
N LYS A 269 12.82 -13.23 2.68
CA LYS A 269 14.03 -13.61 1.94
C LYS A 269 15.23 -13.53 2.87
N LYS A 270 16.03 -14.59 3.00
CA LYS A 270 17.23 -14.58 3.86
C LYS A 270 18.11 -13.39 3.45
N GLN A 271 18.38 -12.48 4.39
CA GLN A 271 19.46 -11.51 4.21
C GLN A 271 20.75 -12.34 4.17
N ALA A 272 21.45 -12.28 3.04
CA ALA A 272 22.70 -13.00 2.81
C ALA A 272 23.83 -12.38 3.64
#